data_AF-K7WDP5-F1
#
_entry.id   AF-K7WDP5-F1
#
_cell.length_a   1.000
_cell.length_b   1.000
_cell.length_c   1.000
_cell.angle_alpha   90.00
_cell.angle_beta   90.00
_cell.angle_gamma   90.00
#
_symmetry.space_group_name_H-M   'P 1'
#
loop_
_entity.id
_entity.type
_entity.pdbx_description
1 polymer ?
#
loop_
_entity_poly.entity_id
_entity_poly.type
_entity_poly.pdbx_seq_one_letter_code
_entity_poly.pdbx_strand_id
1 'polypeptide(L)'
;MIQKYIETLAKDPLFDESDSENFPKGAYKPDFEFRKIRFLMPELQGASRQGRFMYVVHQASCSVYPVWIYTHEEYRQRPSDQELKEQFAIIEEMNIVDVDSPPS
;
A
#
# COMPACT_ATOMS: atom_id res chain seq x y z
N MET A 1 -2.22 15.30 -7.00
CA MET A 1 -1.04 14.74 -6.29
C MET A 1 -1.06 13.22 -6.30
N ILE A 2 -2.04 12.56 -5.67
CA ILE A 2 -2.13 11.08 -5.59
C ILE A 2 -2.10 10.38 -6.95
N GLN A 3 -2.78 10.94 -7.95
CA GLN A 3 -2.77 10.42 -9.33
C GLN A 3 -1.35 10.18 -9.87
N LYS A 4 -0.40 11.09 -9.59
CA LYS A 4 1.00 10.94 -10.00
C LYS A 4 1.64 9.70 -9.37
N TYR A 5 1.35 9.43 -8.09
CA TYR A 5 1.85 8.24 -7.42
C TYR A 5 1.24 6.97 -7.99
N ILE A 6 -0.06 6.97 -8.33
CA ILE A 6 -0.70 5.82 -8.99
C ILE A 6 -0.01 5.54 -10.34
N GLU A 7 0.26 6.57 -11.13
CA GLU A 7 0.96 6.43 -12.42
C GLU A 7 2.41 5.97 -12.28
N THR A 8 3.11 6.41 -11.23
CA THR A 8 4.46 5.91 -10.91
C THR A 8 4.40 4.43 -10.52
N LEU A 9 3.50 4.07 -9.60
CA LEU A 9 3.34 2.70 -9.11
C LEU A 9 2.96 1.71 -10.21
N ALA A 10 2.16 2.15 -11.18
CA ALA A 10 1.80 1.34 -12.33
C ALA A 10 3.00 1.02 -13.26
N LYS A 11 4.06 1.82 -13.21
CA LYS A 11 5.28 1.64 -14.02
C LYS A 11 6.38 0.92 -13.25
N ASP A 12 6.59 1.34 -12.01
CA ASP A 12 7.60 0.82 -11.11
C ASP A 12 7.09 0.90 -9.67
N PRO A 13 6.56 -0.20 -9.13
CA PRO A 13 6.08 -0.24 -7.75
C PRO A 13 7.20 -0.35 -6.72
N LEU A 14 8.46 -0.55 -7.12
CA LEU A 14 9.60 -0.74 -6.23
C LEU A 14 10.63 0.41 -6.33
N PHE A 15 10.22 1.54 -6.89
CA PHE A 15 11.04 2.75 -7.04
C PHE A 15 11.60 3.31 -5.72
N ASP A 16 12.66 4.11 -5.82
CA ASP A 16 13.52 4.54 -4.72
C ASP A 16 12.79 5.24 -3.55
N GLU A 17 11.81 6.10 -3.81
CA GLU A 17 11.07 6.80 -2.76
C GLU A 17 9.93 5.99 -2.14
N SER A 18 9.79 4.74 -2.56
CA SER A 18 8.96 3.79 -1.85
C SER A 18 9.81 2.96 -0.89
N ASP A 19 9.43 3.01 0.38
CA ASP A 19 10.10 2.32 1.47
C ASP A 19 9.46 0.96 1.73
N SER A 20 10.27 -0.04 2.09
CA SER A 20 9.76 -1.31 2.60
C SER A 20 9.08 -1.09 3.95
N GLU A 21 7.94 -1.73 4.16
CA GLU A 21 7.16 -1.68 5.39
C GLU A 21 6.94 -3.12 5.90
N ASN A 22 6.97 -3.29 7.21
CA ASN A 22 6.77 -4.61 7.80
C ASN A 22 5.33 -5.08 7.56
N PHE A 23 5.14 -6.39 7.43
CA PHE A 23 3.81 -6.96 7.49
C PHE A 23 3.10 -6.63 8.82
N PRO A 24 1.76 -6.61 8.84
CA PRO A 24 1.06 -6.72 10.12
C PRO A 24 1.43 -8.04 10.80
N LYS A 25 1.58 -8.02 12.14
CA LYS A 25 2.14 -9.14 12.89
C LYS A 25 1.38 -10.44 12.65
N GLY A 26 2.07 -11.47 12.15
CA GLY A 26 1.49 -12.80 11.93
C GLY A 26 0.68 -12.94 10.63
N ALA A 27 0.81 -11.99 9.69
CA ALA A 27 0.17 -12.05 8.37
C ALA A 27 1.19 -12.08 7.21
N TYR A 28 2.42 -12.50 7.49
CA TYR A 28 3.46 -12.62 6.47
C TYR A 28 3.04 -13.57 5.36
N LYS A 29 3.27 -13.17 4.11
CA LYS A 29 3.11 -13.98 2.91
C LYS A 29 4.30 -13.74 1.98
N PRO A 30 4.87 -14.78 1.35
CA PRO A 30 6.12 -14.67 0.60
C PRO A 30 6.01 -13.87 -0.70
N ASP A 31 4.87 -13.90 -1.39
CA ASP A 31 4.70 -13.24 -2.69
C ASP A 31 4.21 -11.78 -2.58
N PHE A 32 4.02 -11.30 -1.35
CA PHE A 32 3.51 -9.97 -1.08
C PHE A 32 4.59 -9.10 -0.45
N GLU A 33 4.54 -7.79 -0.73
CA GLU A 33 5.37 -6.79 -0.07
C GLU A 33 4.53 -5.60 0.36
N PHE A 34 4.62 -5.23 1.65
CA PHE A 34 4.09 -3.98 2.14
C PHE A 34 5.09 -2.86 1.85
N ARG A 35 4.57 -1.78 1.27
CA ARG A 35 5.36 -0.64 0.80
C ARG A 35 4.70 0.67 1.25
N LYS A 36 5.50 1.73 1.35
CA LYS A 36 5.00 3.04 1.75
C LYS A 36 5.78 4.17 1.07
N ILE A 37 5.05 5.14 0.57
CA ILE A 37 5.61 6.41 0.08
C ILE A 37 5.32 7.50 1.11
N ARG A 38 6.31 8.35 1.38
CA ARG A 38 6.14 9.58 2.16
C ARG A 38 6.08 10.78 1.22
N PHE A 39 5.12 11.67 1.42
CA PHE A 39 4.96 12.85 0.57
C PHE A 39 4.56 14.08 1.39
N LEU A 40 4.75 15.26 0.80
CA LEU A 40 4.40 16.54 1.41
C LEU A 40 3.19 17.16 0.70
N MET A 41 2.23 17.63 1.49
CA MET A 41 1.05 18.40 1.05
C MET A 41 1.21 19.87 1.46
N PRO A 42 1.97 20.67 0.68
CA PRO A 42 2.36 22.04 1.07
C PRO A 42 1.19 22.98 1.37
N GLU A 43 0.00 22.67 0.87
CA GLU A 43 -1.25 23.36 1.16
C GLU A 43 -1.77 23.18 2.60
N LEU A 44 -1.23 22.20 3.35
CA LEU A 44 -1.60 21.91 4.73
C LEU A 44 -0.53 22.39 5.73
N GLN A 45 -0.95 22.65 6.97
CA GLN A 45 -0.06 23.11 8.05
C GLN A 45 0.28 21.99 9.04
N GLY A 46 1.40 22.13 9.75
CA GLY A 46 1.78 21.21 10.83
C GLY A 46 2.01 19.77 10.38
N ALA A 47 1.61 18.81 11.21
CA ALA A 47 1.76 17.38 10.93
C ALA A 47 0.89 16.88 9.77
N SER A 48 -0.17 17.60 9.43
CA SER A 48 -1.09 17.31 8.32
C SER A 48 -0.38 17.41 6.97
N ARG A 49 0.72 18.18 6.88
CA ARG A 49 1.54 18.27 5.67
C ARG A 49 2.26 16.97 5.32
N GLN A 50 2.46 16.06 6.27
CA GLN A 50 3.20 14.82 6.03
C GLN A 50 2.23 13.69 5.69
N GLY A 51 2.05 13.44 4.40
CA GLY A 51 1.25 12.35 3.87
C GLY A 51 2.04 11.05 3.76
N ARG A 52 1.31 9.95 3.85
CA ARG A 52 1.80 8.58 3.68
C ARG A 52 0.82 7.85 2.78
N PHE A 53 1.36 7.14 1.81
CA PHE A 53 0.60 6.24 0.94
C PHE A 53 1.14 4.83 1.14
N MET A 54 0.37 3.99 1.82
CA MET A 54 0.65 2.56 1.99
C MET A 54 -0.03 1.76 0.89
N TYR A 55 0.68 0.76 0.38
CA TYR A 55 0.19 -0.14 -0.65
C TYR A 55 0.88 -1.51 -0.51
N VAL A 56 0.30 -2.50 -1.19
CA VAL A 56 0.83 -3.87 -1.26
C VAL A 56 1.17 -4.20 -2.69
N VAL A 57 2.33 -4.81 -2.90
CA VAL A 57 2.72 -5.39 -4.19
C VAL A 57 2.53 -6.89 -4.10
N HIS A 58 1.85 -7.48 -5.06
CA HIS A 58 1.85 -8.92 -5.27
C HIS A 58 2.77 -9.25 -6.44
N GLN A 59 3.92 -9.84 -6.16
CA GLN A 59 4.96 -10.04 -7.16
C GLN A 59 4.53 -11.01 -8.25
N ALA A 60 3.82 -12.09 -7.88
CA ALA A 60 3.46 -13.16 -8.82
C ALA A 60 2.51 -12.68 -9.93
N SER A 61 1.55 -11.80 -9.61
CA SER A 61 0.61 -11.23 -10.59
C SER A 61 1.02 -9.85 -11.12
N CYS A 62 2.14 -9.29 -10.64
CA CYS A 62 2.54 -7.91 -10.92
C CYS A 62 1.45 -6.87 -10.55
N SER A 63 0.66 -7.16 -9.52
CA SER A 63 -0.45 -6.30 -9.08
C SER A 63 -0.04 -5.36 -7.95
N VAL A 64 -0.63 -4.17 -7.93
CA VAL A 64 -0.42 -3.16 -6.89
C VAL A 64 -1.76 -2.79 -6.28
N TYR A 65 -1.87 -2.92 -4.97
CA TYR A 65 -3.09 -2.67 -4.22
C TYR A 65 -2.91 -1.48 -3.28
N PRO A 66 -3.54 -0.32 -3.56
CA PRO A 66 -3.62 0.77 -2.59
C PRO A 66 -4.27 0.27 -1.29
N VAL A 67 -3.61 0.49 -0.15
CA VAL A 67 -4.15 0.10 1.17
C VAL A 67 -4.67 1.31 1.92
N TRP A 68 -3.87 2.36 2.03
CA TRP A 68 -4.23 3.53 2.83
C TRP A 68 -3.52 4.79 2.38
N ILE A 69 -4.21 5.93 2.47
CA ILE A 69 -3.62 7.26 2.36
C ILE A 69 -3.99 8.05 3.61
N TYR A 70 -3.00 8.54 4.34
CA TYR A 70 -3.21 9.22 5.61
C TYR A 70 -2.09 10.20 5.92
N THR A 71 -2.36 11.13 6.83
CA THR A 71 -1.40 12.12 7.33
C THR A 71 -0.78 11.69 8.64
N HIS A 72 0.34 12.31 9.01
CA HIS A 72 0.94 12.11 10.32
C HIS A 72 0.05 12.63 11.47
N GLU A 73 -0.86 13.56 11.18
CA GLU A 73 -1.85 14.05 12.15
C GLU A 73 -2.91 12.99 12.44
N GLU A 74 -3.50 12.38 11.40
CA GLU A 74 -4.50 11.32 11.55
C GLU A 74 -3.91 10.10 12.25
N TYR A 75 -2.70 9.69 11.84
CA TYR A 75 -1.98 8.62 12.50
C TYR A 75 -0.52 9.01 12.75
N ARG A 76 -0.18 9.16 14.04
CA ARG A 76 1.23 9.33 14.43
C ARG A 76 2.08 8.18 13.89
N GLN A 77 1.57 6.95 13.98
CA GLN A 77 2.17 5.75 13.42
C GLN A 77 1.39 5.26 12.19
N ARG A 78 1.57 4.03 11.74
CA ARG A 78 0.68 3.40 10.75
C ARG A 78 -0.64 2.97 11.41
N PRO A 79 -1.70 2.67 10.63
CA PRO A 79 -2.90 1.99 11.15
C PRO A 79 -2.56 0.71 11.91
N SER A 80 -3.47 0.25 12.78
CA SER A 80 -3.20 -0.89 13.65
C SER A 80 -2.99 -2.18 12.85
N ASP A 81 -2.25 -3.13 13.43
CA ASP A 81 -2.05 -4.45 12.80
C ASP A 81 -3.37 -5.18 12.53
N GLN A 82 -4.42 -4.91 13.30
CA GLN A 82 -5.74 -5.48 13.08
C GLN A 82 -6.38 -4.90 11.80
N GLU A 83 -6.42 -3.58 11.68
CA GLU A 83 -6.96 -2.91 10.48
C GLU A 83 -6.19 -3.31 9.22
N LEU A 84 -4.85 -3.37 9.30
CA LEU A 84 -4.02 -3.77 8.18
C LEU A 84 -4.24 -5.23 7.76
N LYS A 85 -4.51 -6.14 8.71
CA LYS A 85 -4.87 -7.53 8.39
C LYS A 85 -6.20 -7.64 7.66
N GLU A 86 -7.19 -6.88 8.10
CA GLU A 86 -8.52 -6.87 7.47
C GLU A 86 -8.42 -6.39 6.02
N GLN A 87 -7.67 -5.32 5.77
CA GLN A 87 -7.42 -4.86 4.40
C GLN A 87 -6.64 -5.88 3.57
N PHE A 88 -5.63 -6.53 4.18
CA PHE A 88 -4.84 -7.53 3.48
C PHE A 88 -5.65 -8.77 3.12
N ALA A 89 -6.55 -9.24 3.99
CA ALA A 89 -7.42 -10.38 3.70
C ALA A 89 -8.31 -10.12 2.47
N ILE A 90 -8.84 -8.90 2.31
CA ILE A 90 -9.61 -8.50 1.13
C ILE A 90 -8.75 -8.59 -0.15
N ILE A 91 -7.50 -8.12 -0.09
CA ILE A 91 -6.55 -8.20 -1.22
C ILE A 91 -6.23 -9.66 -1.56
N GLU A 92 -6.05 -10.52 -0.55
CA GLU A 92 -5.83 -11.95 -0.75
C GLU A 92 -7.04 -12.59 -1.46
N GLU A 93 -8.26 -12.28 -1.02
CA GLU A 93 -9.49 -12.76 -1.68
C GLU A 93 -9.59 -12.32 -3.14
N MET A 94 -9.25 -11.06 -3.46
CA MET A 94 -9.23 -10.56 -4.84
C MET A 94 -8.25 -11.34 -5.73
N ASN A 95 -7.06 -11.69 -5.20
CA ASN A 95 -6.06 -12.46 -5.95
C ASN A 95 -6.47 -13.92 -6.17
N ILE A 96 -7.30 -14.50 -5.30
CA ILE A 96 -7.81 -15.87 -5.50
C ILE A 96 -8.78 -15.92 -6.68
N VAL A 97 -9.63 -14.91 -6.85
CA VAL A 97 -10.63 -14.86 -7.94
C VAL A 97 -9.97 -14.71 -9.32
N ASP A 98 -8.83 -14.02 -9.40
CA ASP A 98 -8.09 -13.84 -10.65
C ASP A 98 -7.36 -15.11 -11.12
N VAL A 99 -6.97 -16.01 -10.22
CA VAL A 99 -6.27 -17.27 -10.56
C VAL A 99 -7.23 -18.34 -11.09
N ASP A 100 -8.48 -18.35 -10.62
CA ASP A 100 -9.49 -19.35 -11.01
C ASP A 100 -10.26 -18.99 -12.29
N SER A 101 -9.96 -17.86 -12.92
CA SER A 101 -10.55 -17.45 -14.18
C SER A 101 -9.81 -18.08 -15.37
N PRO A 102 -10.45 -18.94 -16.20
CA PRO A 102 -9.80 -19.51 -17.36
C PRO A 102 -9.43 -18.41 -18.37
N PRO A 103 -8.30 -18.54 -19.10
CA PRO A 103 -7.96 -17.58 -20.14
C PRO A 103 -9.09 -17.51 -21.16
N SER A 104 -9.56 -16.29 -21.43
CA SER A 104 -10.55 -15.99 -22.47
C SER A 104 -9.95 -16.05 -23.88
#